data_AF-A0A3B9VYH3-F1
#
_entry.id   AF-A0A3B9VYH3-F1
#
_cell.length_a   1.000
_cell.length_b   1.000
_cell.length_c   1.000
_cell.angle_alpha   90.00
_cell.angle_beta   90.00
_cell.angle_gamma   90.00
#
_symmetry.space_group_name_H-M   'P 1'
#
loop_
_entity.id
_entity.type
_entity.pdbx_description
1 polymer ?
#
loop_
_entity_poly.entity_id
_entity_poly.type
_entity_poly.pdbx_seq_one_letter_code
_entity_poly.pdbx_strand_id
1 'polypeptide(L)'
;MTSPRATARPPRAASRRRPLVAALSLAVLLLLAAVLTGQGPSVRPAQSSGQGTAEGISKIKHVVIITQENRSFDSYFGTYPGADGIPMQNGVPTVCLPDPAHGGCVQPFYNAADSNAGAPHSHADEVADVNNGAMDGFVAQAEKGLAGCKATDTHCQYGTKQTDVMGYHDGRDLPDYWAYAQNYTLQDHMFAAVSSWSLPAHLYLVSEWSAKCTTDGDPSSCTNALQTPGIDPDPEIIQ
;
A
#
# COMPACT_ATOMS: atom_id res chain seq x y z
N MET A 1 78.80 -31.03 -45.85
CA MET A 1 78.87 -30.14 -47.03
C MET A 1 77.46 -29.63 -47.29
N THR A 2 77.06 -28.52 -46.65
CA THR A 2 77.13 -27.12 -47.14
C THR A 2 75.97 -26.69 -48.04
N SER A 3 74.94 -26.10 -47.41
CA SER A 3 74.29 -24.82 -47.77
C SER A 3 73.37 -24.72 -49.02
N PRO A 4 72.52 -23.67 -49.18
CA PRO A 4 71.17 -23.66 -48.59
C PRO A 4 70.04 -23.08 -49.51
N ARG A 5 68.80 -23.13 -48.98
CA ARG A 5 67.68 -22.15 -49.09
C ARG A 5 67.06 -21.80 -50.47
N ALA A 6 65.74 -22.02 -50.57
CA ALA A 6 64.78 -20.99 -50.96
C ALA A 6 63.36 -21.34 -50.47
N THR A 7 62.84 -20.57 -49.51
CA THR A 7 61.45 -20.64 -49.03
C THR A 7 60.55 -19.78 -49.92
N ALA A 8 59.55 -20.38 -50.56
CA ALA A 8 58.55 -19.69 -51.35
C ALA A 8 57.47 -19.04 -50.46
N ARG A 9 57.10 -17.80 -50.77
CA ARG A 9 56.08 -17.00 -50.07
C ARG A 9 54.74 -17.05 -50.84
N PRO A 10 53.61 -17.40 -50.21
CA PRO A 10 52.29 -17.18 -50.78
C PRO A 10 51.62 -15.89 -50.22
N PRO A 11 50.50 -15.45 -50.81
CA PRO A 11 50.21 -14.03 -51.05
C PRO A 11 49.52 -13.29 -49.91
N ARG A 12 49.54 -11.95 -49.99
CA ARG A 12 48.81 -11.02 -49.12
C ARG A 12 47.31 -11.33 -49.12
N ALA A 13 46.74 -11.57 -47.94
CA ALA A 13 45.29 -11.61 -47.76
C ALA A 13 44.70 -10.20 -47.95
N ALA A 14 43.79 -10.07 -48.91
CA ALA A 14 43.01 -8.84 -49.11
C ALA A 14 42.03 -8.65 -47.93
N SER A 15 42.06 -7.46 -47.34
CA SER A 15 41.08 -6.99 -46.36
C SER A 15 39.69 -6.92 -47.02
N ARG A 16 38.80 -7.86 -46.69
CA ARG A 16 37.37 -7.76 -47.01
C ARG A 16 36.71 -6.87 -45.95
N ARG A 17 36.52 -5.58 -46.28
CA ARG A 17 35.59 -4.71 -45.55
C ARG A 17 34.17 -5.27 -45.71
N ARG A 18 33.60 -5.82 -44.64
CA ARG A 18 32.19 -6.25 -44.62
C ARG A 18 31.27 -5.03 -44.49
N PRO A 19 30.18 -4.91 -45.27
CA PRO A 19 29.31 -3.74 -45.23
C PRO A 19 28.37 -3.83 -44.02
N LEU A 20 28.79 -3.29 -42.88
CA LEU A 20 27.95 -3.15 -41.67
C LEU A 20 26.81 -2.11 -41.83
N VAL A 21 26.79 -1.36 -42.94
CA VAL A 21 25.83 -0.25 -43.14
C VAL A 21 24.50 -0.72 -43.76
N ALA A 22 24.47 -1.84 -44.49
CA ALA A 22 23.25 -2.31 -45.16
C ALA A 22 22.26 -3.04 -44.23
N ALA A 23 22.72 -3.59 -43.11
CA ALA A 23 21.87 -4.31 -42.16
C ALA A 23 21.08 -3.36 -41.24
N LEU A 24 21.59 -2.16 -40.95
CA LEU A 24 20.85 -1.16 -40.17
C LEU A 24 19.70 -0.51 -40.97
N SER A 25 19.82 -0.42 -42.29
CA SER A 25 18.81 0.26 -43.13
C SER A 25 17.50 -0.55 -43.23
N LEU A 26 17.60 -1.89 -43.24
CA LEU A 26 16.43 -2.76 -43.36
C LEU A 26 15.64 -2.86 -42.05
N ALA A 27 16.32 -2.79 -40.90
CA ALA A 27 15.68 -2.80 -39.59
C ALA A 27 14.90 -1.50 -39.29
N VAL A 28 15.41 -0.35 -39.75
CA VAL A 28 14.72 0.95 -39.59
C VAL A 28 13.47 1.04 -40.50
N LEU A 29 13.51 0.46 -41.70
CA LEU A 29 12.35 0.42 -42.60
C LEU A 29 11.22 -0.50 -42.12
N LEU A 30 11.55 -1.61 -41.44
CA LEU A 30 10.55 -2.51 -40.84
C LEU A 30 9.90 -1.91 -39.57
N LEU A 31 10.65 -1.11 -38.80
CA LEU A 31 10.11 -0.40 -37.63
C LEU A 31 9.20 0.78 -38.01
N LEU A 32 9.43 1.44 -39.16
CA LEU A 32 8.52 2.48 -39.64
C LEU A 32 7.20 1.93 -40.21
N ALA A 33 7.20 0.72 -40.81
CA ALA A 33 5.98 0.13 -41.36
C ALA A 33 4.97 -0.27 -40.26
N ALA A 34 5.44 -0.67 -39.08
CA ALA A 34 4.58 -0.99 -37.94
C ALA A 34 3.92 0.24 -37.28
N VAL A 35 4.47 1.45 -37.52
CA VAL A 35 3.92 2.72 -37.01
C VAL A 35 2.84 3.29 -37.95
N LEU A 36 2.75 2.82 -39.20
CA LEU A 36 1.81 3.33 -40.21
C LEU A 36 0.53 2.48 -40.37
N THR A 37 0.45 1.30 -39.74
CA THR A 37 -0.79 0.51 -39.66
C THR A 37 -1.32 0.56 -38.23
N GLY A 38 -1.99 1.66 -37.86
CA GLY A 38 -2.54 1.94 -36.53
C GLY A 38 -3.64 0.98 -36.07
N GLN A 39 -3.31 -0.29 -35.86
CA GLN A 39 -4.11 -1.25 -35.12
C GLN A 39 -3.50 -1.41 -33.73
N GLY A 40 -3.74 -0.40 -32.88
CA GLY A 40 -3.56 -0.57 -31.44
C GLY A 40 -4.57 -1.62 -30.93
N PRO A 41 -4.32 -2.25 -29.77
CA PRO A 41 -5.31 -3.10 -29.13
C PRO A 41 -6.60 -2.29 -28.96
N SER A 42 -7.69 -2.77 -29.55
CA SER A 42 -9.02 -2.20 -29.39
C SER A 42 -9.42 -2.34 -27.93
N VAL A 43 -9.11 -1.33 -27.11
CA VAL A 43 -9.77 -1.12 -25.83
C VAL A 43 -11.24 -0.93 -26.18
N ARG A 44 -12.05 -1.98 -25.99
CA ARG A 44 -13.50 -1.84 -26.07
C ARG A 44 -13.84 -0.79 -25.02
N PRO A 45 -14.46 0.35 -25.37
CA PRO A 45 -15.03 1.20 -24.35
C PRO A 45 -15.93 0.29 -23.51
N ALA A 46 -15.72 0.29 -22.19
CA ALA A 46 -16.65 -0.35 -21.29
C ALA A 46 -18.02 0.20 -21.69
N GLN A 47 -18.89 -0.65 -22.22
CA GLN A 47 -20.28 -0.27 -22.42
C GLN A 47 -20.73 0.15 -21.03
N SER A 48 -21.00 1.45 -20.86
CA SER A 48 -21.80 1.91 -19.74
C SER A 48 -23.10 1.14 -19.88
N SER A 49 -23.22 0.04 -19.13
CA SER A 49 -24.51 -0.53 -18.80
C SER A 49 -25.34 0.67 -18.39
N GLY A 50 -26.44 0.84 -19.12
CA GLY A 50 -27.21 2.08 -19.11
C GLY A 50 -27.50 2.55 -17.70
N GLN A 51 -27.78 3.83 -17.59
CA GLN A 51 -28.39 4.48 -16.43
C GLN A 51 -29.58 3.65 -15.92
N GLY A 52 -29.30 2.60 -15.16
CA GLY A 52 -30.22 2.04 -14.21
C GLY A 52 -30.29 3.09 -13.15
N THR A 53 -31.30 3.97 -13.25
CA THR A 53 -31.81 4.70 -12.09
C THR A 53 -31.71 3.79 -10.88
N ALA A 54 -31.08 4.27 -9.82
CA ALA A 54 -30.72 3.54 -8.62
C ALA A 54 -31.95 2.95 -7.88
N GLU A 55 -32.63 1.98 -8.48
CA GLU A 55 -33.74 1.25 -7.86
C GLU A 55 -33.26 0.54 -6.60
N GLY A 56 -32.00 0.11 -6.56
CA GLY A 56 -31.38 -0.50 -5.40
C GLY A 56 -31.30 0.43 -4.19
N ILE A 57 -30.75 1.65 -4.33
CA ILE A 57 -30.54 2.54 -3.18
C ILE A 57 -31.86 2.98 -2.54
N SER A 58 -32.90 3.18 -3.36
CA SER A 58 -34.24 3.58 -2.88
C SER A 58 -34.93 2.56 -1.97
N LYS A 59 -34.47 1.29 -2.01
CA LYS A 59 -34.96 0.20 -1.15
C LYS A 59 -34.36 0.26 0.27
N ILE A 60 -33.22 0.92 0.45
CA ILE A 60 -32.57 1.08 1.76
C ILE A 60 -33.32 2.15 2.56
N LYS A 61 -33.82 1.80 3.74
CA LYS A 61 -34.56 2.72 4.63
C LYS A 61 -33.78 3.13 5.88
N HIS A 62 -32.82 2.29 6.27
CA HIS A 62 -31.99 2.50 7.44
C HIS A 62 -30.55 2.15 7.06
N VAL A 63 -29.62 3.02 7.46
CA VAL A 63 -28.19 2.79 7.37
C VAL A 63 -27.67 2.79 8.80
N VAL A 64 -27.04 1.69 9.20
CA VAL A 64 -26.33 1.58 10.46
C VAL A 64 -24.85 1.57 10.13
N ILE A 65 -24.12 2.54 10.67
CA ILE A 65 -22.67 2.65 10.50
C ILE A 65 -22.04 2.20 11.81
N ILE A 66 -21.23 1.14 11.73
CA ILE A 66 -20.45 0.63 12.86
C ILE A 66 -18.99 0.94 12.56
N THR A 67 -18.44 1.90 13.29
CA THR A 67 -17.04 2.33 13.12
C THR A 67 -16.18 1.61 14.14
N GLN A 68 -15.20 0.86 13.65
CA GLN A 68 -14.17 0.24 14.47
C GLN A 68 -12.90 1.10 14.45
N GLU A 69 -11.99 0.79 15.36
CA GLU A 69 -10.80 1.59 15.64
C GLU A 69 -9.52 0.78 15.39
N ASN A 70 -8.48 1.49 14.93
CA ASN A 70 -7.07 1.05 14.94
C ASN A 70 -6.73 -0.31 14.28
N ARG A 71 -7.37 -0.70 13.18
CA ARG A 71 -7.00 -1.91 12.41
C ARG A 71 -6.95 -1.64 10.91
N SER A 72 -5.86 -2.05 10.26
CA SER A 72 -5.72 -2.00 8.81
C SER A 72 -6.48 -3.15 8.15
N PHE A 73 -6.76 -3.03 6.85
CA PHE A 73 -7.34 -4.12 6.07
C PHE A 73 -6.48 -5.39 6.17
N ASP A 74 -5.16 -5.28 5.97
CA ASP A 74 -4.26 -6.42 6.02
C ASP A 74 -4.20 -7.11 7.39
N SER A 75 -4.43 -6.36 8.48
CA SER A 75 -4.48 -6.91 9.82
C SER A 75 -5.63 -7.91 10.01
N TYR A 76 -6.78 -7.70 9.36
CA TYR A 76 -7.99 -8.53 9.54
C TYR A 76 -8.32 -9.43 8.35
N PHE A 77 -8.06 -8.94 7.13
CA PHE A 77 -8.50 -9.54 5.87
C PHE A 77 -7.38 -9.70 4.86
N GLY A 78 -6.12 -9.38 5.21
CA GLY A 78 -4.99 -9.49 4.28
C GLY A 78 -4.75 -10.90 3.75
N THR A 79 -5.22 -11.92 4.46
CA THR A 79 -5.17 -13.33 4.04
C THR A 79 -6.53 -13.90 3.62
N TYR A 80 -7.56 -13.05 3.53
CA TYR A 80 -8.90 -13.47 3.15
C TYR A 80 -8.92 -13.96 1.69
N PRO A 81 -9.55 -15.11 1.37
CA PRO A 81 -9.54 -15.67 0.03
C PRO A 81 -10.08 -14.70 -1.04
N GLY A 82 -9.22 -14.33 -1.99
CA GLY A 82 -9.57 -13.48 -3.12
C GLY A 82 -9.48 -11.97 -2.86
N ALA A 83 -9.10 -11.54 -1.66
CA ALA A 83 -8.80 -10.14 -1.39
C ALA A 83 -7.46 -9.71 -2.03
N ASP A 84 -7.38 -8.46 -2.47
CA ASP A 84 -6.10 -7.80 -2.74
C ASP A 84 -5.46 -7.36 -1.42
N GLY A 85 -4.73 -8.26 -0.78
CA GLY A 85 -4.10 -8.05 0.52
C GLY A 85 -2.64 -8.48 0.55
N ILE A 86 -2.24 -9.14 1.63
CA ILE A 86 -0.86 -9.60 1.83
C ILE A 86 -0.46 -10.54 0.67
N PRO A 87 0.63 -10.26 -0.06
CA PRO A 87 1.11 -11.16 -1.09
C PRO A 87 1.55 -12.50 -0.49
N MET A 88 0.91 -13.60 -0.92
CA MET A 88 1.10 -14.95 -0.40
C MET A 88 1.53 -15.93 -1.50
N GLN A 89 2.44 -16.85 -1.17
CA GLN A 89 2.78 -18.00 -1.99
C GLN A 89 2.76 -19.26 -1.12
N ASN A 90 1.91 -20.23 -1.48
CA ASN A 90 1.73 -21.49 -0.73
C ASN A 90 1.44 -21.29 0.78
N GLY A 91 0.65 -20.26 1.11
CA GLY A 91 0.31 -19.92 2.49
C GLY A 91 1.41 -19.18 3.27
N VAL A 92 2.46 -18.73 2.58
CA VAL A 92 3.58 -18.00 3.18
C VAL A 92 3.65 -16.59 2.58
N PRO A 93 3.75 -15.52 3.40
CA PRO A 93 3.95 -14.16 2.90
C PRO A 93 5.23 -14.05 2.07
N THR A 94 5.17 -13.34 0.95
CA THR A 94 6.33 -13.18 0.04
C THR A 94 7.10 -11.87 0.24
N VAL A 95 6.52 -10.94 1.00
CA VAL A 95 7.15 -9.65 1.33
C VAL A 95 7.90 -9.72 2.66
N CYS A 96 8.88 -8.84 2.82
CA CYS A 96 9.66 -8.70 4.05
C CYS A 96 10.10 -7.24 4.19
N LEU A 97 9.68 -6.57 5.26
CA LEU A 97 9.97 -5.15 5.49
C LEU A 97 11.24 -4.99 6.31
N PRO A 98 12.11 -4.01 6.01
CA PRO A 98 13.36 -3.80 6.74
C PRO A 98 13.15 -3.69 8.27
N ASP A 99 14.03 -4.35 9.04
CA ASP A 99 14.07 -4.26 10.50
C ASP A 99 15.33 -3.48 10.92
N PRO A 100 15.22 -2.15 11.13
CA PRO A 100 16.39 -1.34 11.43
C PRO A 100 16.90 -1.50 12.88
N ALA A 101 16.05 -1.83 13.86
CA ALA A 101 16.52 -1.98 15.24
C ALA A 101 17.24 -3.31 15.51
N HIS A 102 16.86 -4.40 14.83
CA HIS A 102 17.41 -5.74 15.04
C HIS A 102 18.20 -6.26 13.84
N GLY A 103 18.09 -5.60 12.68
CA GLY A 103 18.70 -6.02 11.43
C GLY A 103 17.89 -7.09 10.71
N GLY A 104 18.05 -7.17 9.39
CA GLY A 104 17.27 -8.09 8.56
C GLY A 104 15.93 -7.48 8.15
N CYS A 105 14.87 -8.29 8.19
CA CYS A 105 13.53 -7.88 7.80
C CYS A 105 12.45 -8.70 8.52
N VAL A 106 11.26 -8.14 8.66
CA VAL A 106 10.07 -8.76 9.25
C VAL A 106 9.07 -9.08 8.15
N GLN A 107 8.72 -10.36 8.01
CA GLN A 107 7.59 -10.77 7.17
C GLN A 107 6.29 -10.58 7.94
N PRO A 108 5.15 -10.36 7.24
CA PRO A 108 3.84 -10.54 7.86
C PRO A 108 3.77 -11.88 8.58
N PHE A 109 3.14 -11.93 9.75
CA PHE A 109 3.04 -13.17 10.52
C PHE A 109 1.67 -13.31 11.18
N TYR A 110 1.23 -14.55 11.32
CA TYR A 110 0.00 -14.84 12.03
C TYR A 110 0.13 -14.49 13.51
N ASN A 111 -0.79 -13.69 14.02
CA ASN A 111 -0.79 -13.21 15.39
C ASN A 111 -2.14 -13.48 16.07
N ALA A 112 -2.22 -14.53 16.89
CA ALA A 112 -3.43 -14.93 17.61
C ALA A 112 -3.66 -14.17 18.93
N ALA A 113 -2.95 -13.06 19.17
CA ALA A 113 -3.11 -12.31 20.41
C ALA A 113 -4.39 -11.45 20.39
N ASP A 114 -5.25 -11.61 21.40
CA ASP A 114 -6.46 -10.79 21.58
C ASP A 114 -6.17 -9.29 21.77
N SER A 115 -4.93 -8.96 22.12
CA SER A 115 -4.49 -7.59 22.32
C SER A 115 -3.14 -7.34 21.67
N ASN A 116 -3.09 -6.26 20.91
CA ASN A 116 -1.97 -5.84 20.09
C ASN A 116 -1.50 -4.44 20.50
N ALA A 117 -0.20 -4.21 20.39
CA ALA A 117 0.38 -2.89 20.59
C ALA A 117 -0.04 -1.93 19.48
N GLY A 118 0.03 -2.43 18.25
CA GLY A 118 -0.05 -1.60 17.07
C GLY A 118 1.18 -0.70 16.91
N ALA A 119 1.02 0.33 16.10
CA ALA A 119 2.03 1.33 15.82
C ALA A 119 1.49 2.75 16.05
N PRO A 120 2.37 3.75 16.17
CA PRO A 120 1.97 5.14 16.06
C PRO A 120 1.16 5.37 14.77
N HIS A 121 0.10 6.16 14.87
CA HIS A 121 -0.87 6.36 13.80
C HIS A 121 -1.25 7.83 13.65
N SER A 122 -0.27 8.73 13.85
CA SER A 122 -0.43 10.13 13.48
C SER A 122 -0.23 10.32 11.97
N HIS A 123 -0.61 11.50 11.45
CA HIS A 123 -0.35 11.84 10.05
C HIS A 123 1.14 11.73 9.69
N ALA A 124 2.03 12.16 10.59
CA ALA A 124 3.47 12.11 10.35
C ALA A 124 4.01 10.67 10.33
N ASP A 125 3.43 9.78 11.14
CA ASP A 125 3.82 8.37 11.18
C ASP A 125 3.35 7.66 9.91
N GLU A 126 2.11 7.88 9.47
CA GLU A 126 1.60 7.28 8.22
C GLU A 126 2.36 7.74 6.97
N VAL A 127 2.71 9.03 6.89
CA VAL A 127 3.59 9.53 5.81
C VAL A 127 4.94 8.81 5.80
N ALA A 128 5.48 8.50 6.99
CA ALA A 128 6.73 7.79 7.11
C ALA A 128 6.59 6.29 6.81
N ASP A 129 5.45 5.67 7.16
CA ASP A 129 5.12 4.28 6.85
C ASP A 129 5.01 4.05 5.33
N VAL A 130 4.25 4.92 4.66
CA VAL A 130 4.04 4.88 3.21
C VAL A 130 5.34 5.15 2.44
N ASN A 131 6.23 5.97 3.02
CA ASN A 131 7.56 6.28 2.50
C ASN A 131 7.57 6.56 0.97
N ASN A 132 6.83 7.59 0.55
CA ASN A 132 6.72 7.98 -0.87
C ASN A 132 6.23 6.84 -1.80
N GLY A 133 5.45 5.90 -1.28
CA GLY A 133 4.91 4.76 -2.00
C GLY A 133 5.80 3.51 -1.97
N ALA A 134 6.93 3.54 -1.25
CA ALA A 134 7.75 2.35 -1.05
C ALA A 134 7.11 1.34 -0.08
N MET A 135 6.23 1.80 0.81
CA MET A 135 5.47 0.97 1.76
C MET A 135 6.35 0.11 2.69
N ASP A 136 7.52 0.63 3.09
CA ASP A 136 8.54 -0.09 3.85
C ASP A 136 8.90 0.58 5.19
N GLY A 137 8.18 1.61 5.61
CA GLY A 137 8.45 2.36 6.83
C GLY A 137 7.82 1.80 8.11
N PHE A 138 6.84 0.90 7.99
CA PHE A 138 5.98 0.42 9.08
C PHE A 138 6.74 -0.15 10.28
N VAL A 139 7.72 -1.03 10.04
CA VAL A 139 8.54 -1.63 11.12
C VAL A 139 9.34 -0.55 11.83
N ALA A 140 9.97 0.35 11.06
CA ALA A 140 10.79 1.43 11.60
C ALA A 140 9.98 2.41 12.47
N GLN A 141 8.77 2.81 12.05
CA GLN A 141 7.92 3.68 12.88
C GLN A 141 7.42 2.98 14.14
N ALA A 142 7.05 1.71 14.04
CA ALA A 142 6.61 0.95 15.20
C ALA A 142 7.74 0.78 16.23
N GLU A 143 8.96 0.46 15.80
CA GLU A 143 10.14 0.39 16.66
C GLU A 143 10.47 1.72 17.31
N LYS A 144 10.41 2.82 16.55
CA LYS A 144 10.60 4.18 17.07
C LYS A 144 9.55 4.54 18.12
N GLY A 145 8.29 4.16 17.89
CA GLY A 145 7.21 4.34 18.85
C GLY A 145 7.48 3.61 20.17
N LEU A 146 7.88 2.33 20.08
CA LEU A 146 8.22 1.51 21.25
C LEU A 146 9.48 2.01 21.98
N ALA A 147 10.49 2.54 21.27
CA ALA A 147 11.69 3.09 21.89
C ALA A 147 11.40 4.31 22.78
N GLY A 148 10.30 5.03 22.54
CA GLY A 148 9.83 6.13 23.38
C GLY A 148 9.13 5.67 24.67
N CYS A 149 8.82 4.39 24.79
CA CYS A 149 8.03 3.84 25.88
C CYS A 149 8.86 3.46 27.10
N LYS A 150 8.35 3.77 28.28
CA LYS A 150 8.87 3.30 29.56
C LYS A 150 8.04 2.14 30.10
N ALA A 151 8.62 1.30 30.95
CA ALA A 151 7.91 0.17 31.57
C ALA A 151 6.67 0.56 32.41
N THR A 152 6.56 1.84 32.79
CA THR A 152 5.44 2.39 33.56
C THR A 152 4.34 3.00 32.70
N ASP A 153 4.55 3.10 31.39
CA ASP A 153 3.62 3.78 30.49
C ASP A 153 2.42 2.86 30.19
N THR A 154 1.25 3.24 30.68
CA THR A 154 0.00 2.46 30.55
C THR A 154 -0.52 2.41 29.11
N HIS A 155 -0.13 3.37 28.28
CA HIS A 155 -0.36 3.40 26.83
C HIS A 155 0.71 2.62 26.03
N CYS A 156 1.75 2.11 26.71
CA CYS A 156 2.81 1.31 26.12
C CYS A 156 2.90 -0.07 26.78
N GLN A 157 1.77 -0.77 26.90
CA GLN A 157 1.70 -2.10 27.53
C GLN A 157 2.60 -3.15 26.84
N TYR A 158 3.16 -2.81 25.69
CA TYR A 158 3.98 -3.65 24.82
C TYR A 158 5.39 -3.08 24.56
N GLY A 159 5.79 -1.99 25.22
CA GLY A 159 7.05 -1.27 25.00
C GLY A 159 8.34 -2.09 25.17
N THR A 160 8.26 -3.30 25.74
CA THR A 160 9.39 -4.22 25.93
C THR A 160 9.39 -5.41 24.98
N LYS A 161 8.39 -5.51 24.10
CA LYS A 161 8.25 -6.61 23.13
C LYS A 161 8.69 -6.16 21.74
N GLN A 162 9.04 -7.12 20.90
CA GLN A 162 9.15 -6.88 19.46
C GLN A 162 7.81 -6.35 18.95
N THR A 163 7.85 -5.41 18.00
CA THR A 163 6.64 -4.84 17.41
C THR A 163 5.76 -5.92 16.78
N ASP A 164 4.44 -5.75 16.89
CA ASP A 164 3.44 -6.58 16.25
C ASP A 164 2.80 -5.92 15.02
N VAL A 165 3.41 -4.85 14.48
CA VAL A 165 2.90 -4.10 13.32
C VAL A 165 2.71 -4.96 12.07
N MET A 166 3.52 -6.02 11.92
CA MET A 166 3.41 -6.99 10.82
C MET A 166 2.48 -8.17 11.14
N GLY A 167 1.81 -8.15 12.30
CA GLY A 167 0.89 -9.19 12.72
C GLY A 167 -0.46 -9.11 11.99
N TYR A 168 -0.93 -10.25 11.47
CA TYR A 168 -2.27 -10.40 10.91
C TYR A 168 -3.07 -11.48 11.66
N HIS A 169 -4.38 -11.28 11.70
CA HIS A 169 -5.39 -12.25 12.11
C HIS A 169 -5.95 -12.97 10.89
N ASP A 170 -6.59 -14.11 11.13
CA ASP A 170 -7.42 -14.74 10.10
C ASP A 170 -8.75 -15.25 10.67
N GLY A 171 -9.51 -16.00 9.87
CA GLY A 171 -10.83 -16.50 10.25
C GLY A 171 -10.84 -17.43 11.48
N ARG A 172 -9.67 -17.86 11.98
CA ARG A 172 -9.55 -18.60 13.24
C ARG A 172 -9.80 -17.69 14.45
N ASP A 173 -9.35 -16.45 14.38
CA ASP A 173 -9.47 -15.46 15.46
C ASP A 173 -10.67 -14.52 15.24
N LEU A 174 -11.03 -14.28 13.97
CA LEU A 174 -12.09 -13.36 13.56
C LEU A 174 -13.23 -14.07 12.80
N PRO A 175 -13.83 -15.14 13.36
CA PRO A 175 -14.81 -15.95 12.64
C PRO A 175 -16.05 -15.16 12.20
N ASP A 176 -16.54 -14.23 13.02
CA ASP A 176 -17.73 -13.43 12.71
C ASP A 176 -17.46 -12.42 11.59
N TYR A 177 -16.31 -11.74 11.61
CA TYR A 177 -15.92 -10.80 10.55
C TYR A 177 -15.72 -11.51 9.22
N TRP A 178 -15.06 -12.67 9.23
CA TRP A 178 -14.87 -13.47 8.03
C TRP A 178 -16.19 -14.07 7.52
N ALA A 179 -17.13 -14.39 8.42
CA ALA A 179 -18.48 -14.79 8.05
C ALA A 179 -19.24 -13.62 7.39
N TYR A 180 -19.12 -12.39 7.88
CA TYR A 180 -19.72 -11.23 7.21
C TYR A 180 -19.14 -11.01 5.81
N ALA A 181 -17.82 -11.09 5.65
CA ALA A 181 -17.17 -10.98 4.35
C ALA A 181 -17.63 -12.08 3.37
N GLN A 182 -17.86 -13.32 3.86
CA GLN A 182 -18.35 -14.43 3.03
C GLN A 182 -19.81 -14.26 2.59
N ASN A 183 -20.65 -13.68 3.45
CA ASN A 183 -22.10 -13.59 3.20
C ASN A 183 -22.52 -12.24 2.58
N TYR A 184 -21.66 -11.23 2.63
CA TYR A 184 -21.93 -9.88 2.17
C TYR A 184 -20.78 -9.35 1.29
N THR A 185 -20.63 -8.02 1.24
CA THR A 185 -19.60 -7.36 0.44
C THR A 185 -18.45 -6.95 1.34
N LEU A 186 -17.24 -7.38 0.98
CA LEU A 186 -15.99 -6.86 1.51
C LEU A 186 -15.38 -5.92 0.46
N GLN A 187 -14.99 -4.71 0.88
CA GLN A 187 -14.31 -3.73 0.01
C GLN A 187 -12.82 -3.75 0.34
N ASP A 188 -12.00 -4.32 -0.54
CA ASP A 188 -10.54 -4.39 -0.41
C ASP A 188 -9.81 -3.18 -1.02
N HIS A 189 -10.56 -2.24 -1.59
CA HIS A 189 -10.07 -0.96 -2.12
C HIS A 189 -10.77 0.23 -1.44
N MET A 190 -11.00 0.13 -0.13
CA MET A 190 -11.56 1.20 0.70
C MET A 190 -10.45 1.77 1.60
N PHE A 191 -10.14 3.04 1.40
CA PHE A 191 -9.06 3.72 2.12
C PHE A 191 -9.61 4.68 3.16
N ALA A 192 -8.80 4.99 4.17
CA ALA A 192 -9.11 6.06 5.11
C ALA A 192 -9.34 7.37 4.34
N ALA A 193 -10.38 8.12 4.72
CA ALA A 193 -10.68 9.41 4.10
C ALA A 193 -9.61 10.47 4.39
N VAL A 194 -8.82 10.26 5.43
CA VAL A 194 -7.76 11.15 5.88
C VAL A 194 -6.61 10.33 6.47
N SER A 195 -5.38 10.77 6.21
CA SER A 195 -4.20 10.23 6.87
C SER A 195 -4.06 10.86 8.26
N SER A 196 -4.59 10.20 9.30
CA SER A 196 -4.52 10.67 10.67
C SER A 196 -5.01 9.63 11.69
N TRP A 197 -5.07 10.05 12.96
CA TRP A 197 -5.57 9.31 14.10
C TRP A 197 -7.09 9.45 14.27
N SER A 198 -7.64 8.82 15.31
CA SER A 198 -9.07 8.60 15.52
C SER A 198 -9.93 9.86 15.44
N LEU A 199 -9.57 10.95 16.12
CA LEU A 199 -10.42 12.15 16.14
C LEU A 199 -10.61 12.77 14.74
N PRO A 200 -9.56 13.09 13.97
CA PRO A 200 -9.73 13.52 12.58
C PRO A 200 -10.49 12.50 11.72
N ALA A 201 -10.22 11.21 11.85
CA ALA A 201 -10.92 10.17 11.08
C ALA A 201 -12.44 10.18 11.36
N HIS A 202 -12.84 10.34 12.62
CA HIS A 202 -14.24 10.42 13.02
C HIS A 202 -14.91 11.71 12.54
N LEU A 203 -14.20 12.83 12.54
CA LEU A 203 -14.69 14.08 11.93
C LEU A 203 -14.93 13.88 10.43
N TYR A 204 -13.97 13.29 9.71
CA TYR A 204 -14.12 13.00 8.28
C TYR A 204 -15.28 12.04 7.96
N LEU A 205 -15.57 11.08 8.84
CA LEU A 205 -16.71 10.16 8.66
C LEU A 205 -18.05 10.90 8.53
N VAL A 206 -18.22 12.01 9.26
CA VAL A 206 -19.50 12.74 9.31
C VAL A 206 -19.51 14.02 8.48
N SER A 207 -18.36 14.64 8.24
CA SER A 207 -18.28 15.97 7.61
C SER A 207 -17.30 16.04 6.43
N GLU A 208 -16.54 14.98 6.15
CA GLU A 208 -15.40 15.00 5.23
C GLU A 208 -14.34 16.07 5.57
N TRP A 209 -14.30 16.54 6.83
CA TRP A 209 -13.43 17.64 7.22
C TRP A 209 -13.02 17.61 8.70
N SER A 210 -11.70 17.59 8.94
CA SER A 210 -11.10 17.88 10.24
C SER A 210 -10.46 19.26 10.20
N ALA A 211 -10.89 20.14 11.12
CA ALA A 211 -10.54 21.54 11.07
C ALA A 211 -10.21 22.13 12.44
N LYS A 212 -9.53 23.27 12.40
CA LYS A 212 -9.31 24.14 13.55
C LYS A 212 -9.69 25.56 13.18
N CYS A 213 -10.57 26.14 13.98
CA CYS A 213 -11.10 27.48 13.82
C CYS A 213 -10.34 28.46 14.72
N THR A 214 -10.06 29.66 14.21
CA THR A 214 -9.48 30.72 15.05
C THR A 214 -10.54 31.49 15.83
N THR A 215 -11.82 31.31 15.48
CA THR A 215 -12.96 31.95 16.14
C THR A 215 -14.09 30.94 16.33
N ASP A 216 -14.51 30.77 17.58
CA ASP A 216 -15.55 29.80 17.95
C ASP A 216 -16.88 30.14 17.27
N GLY A 217 -17.52 29.14 16.66
CA GLY A 217 -18.77 29.31 15.93
C GLY A 217 -18.65 30.01 14.57
N ASP A 218 -17.43 30.38 14.12
CA ASP A 218 -17.20 30.96 12.79
C ASP A 218 -16.52 29.94 11.86
N PRO A 219 -17.29 29.24 10.99
CA PRO A 219 -16.74 28.25 10.07
C PRO A 219 -15.79 28.86 9.02
N SER A 220 -15.89 30.17 8.75
CA SER A 220 -15.00 30.84 7.79
C SER A 220 -13.59 31.05 8.33
N SER A 221 -13.43 30.94 9.65
CA SER A 221 -12.14 31.04 10.34
C SER A 221 -11.36 29.72 10.38
N CYS A 222 -11.96 28.62 9.91
CA CYS A 222 -11.40 27.29 10.04
C CYS A 222 -10.43 26.93 8.92
N THR A 223 -9.40 26.19 9.28
CA THR A 223 -8.42 25.62 8.34
C THR A 223 -8.23 24.13 8.62
N ASN A 224 -7.81 23.37 7.60
CA ASN A 224 -7.57 21.92 7.73
C ASN A 224 -6.60 21.64 8.88
N ALA A 225 -6.97 20.69 9.75
CA ALA A 225 -6.18 20.32 10.90
C ALA A 225 -6.13 18.79 11.04
N LEU A 226 -5.06 18.20 10.51
CA LEU A 226 -4.87 16.75 10.53
C LEU A 226 -4.29 16.25 11.85
N GLN A 227 -3.53 17.07 12.58
CA GLN A 227 -2.86 16.64 13.81
C GLN A 227 -3.56 17.13 15.06
N THR A 228 -3.91 18.41 15.08
CA THR A 228 -4.48 19.12 16.23
C THR A 228 -5.73 19.88 15.80
N PRO A 229 -6.82 19.17 15.45
CA PRO A 229 -8.12 19.82 15.30
C PRO A 229 -8.51 20.55 16.58
N GLY A 230 -9.37 21.56 16.45
CA GLY A 230 -9.93 22.23 17.63
C GLY A 230 -10.63 21.19 18.51
N ILE A 231 -10.35 21.22 19.82
CA ILE A 231 -11.12 20.45 20.79
C ILE A 231 -12.43 21.22 20.97
N ASP A 232 -13.57 20.61 20.66
CA ASP A 232 -14.86 21.17 21.10
C ASP A 232 -14.85 21.17 22.65
N PRO A 233 -15.21 22.26 23.35
CA PRO A 233 -15.14 22.36 24.81
C PRO A 233 -16.01 21.40 25.65
N ASP A 234 -16.58 20.32 25.13
CA ASP A 234 -17.35 19.36 25.94
C ASP A 234 -16.84 17.91 25.88
N PRO A 235 -16.25 17.37 26.98
CA PRO A 235 -15.78 16.00 27.07
C PRO A 235 -16.90 14.95 27.24
N GLU A 236 -18.18 15.31 27.13
CA GLU A 236 -19.29 14.38 27.41
C GLU A 236 -19.78 13.56 26.21
N ILE A 237 -19.29 13.77 24.98
CA ILE A 237 -19.79 13.06 23.79
C ILE A 237 -18.71 12.22 23.10
N ILE A 238 -17.83 11.53 23.84
CA ILE A 238 -17.19 10.29 23.33
C ILE A 238 -16.85 9.38 24.53
N GLN A 239 -17.85 8.68 25.07
CA GLN A 239 -17.66 7.40 25.79
C GLN A 239 -18.70 6.39 25.32
#